data_AF-A0A843LI75-F1
#
_entry.id   AF-A0A843LI75-F1
#
_cell.length_a   1.000
_cell.length_b   1.000
_cell.length_c   1.000
_cell.angle_alpha   90.00
_cell.angle_beta   90.00
_cell.angle_gamma   90.00
#
_symmetry.space_group_name_H-M   'P 1'
#
loop_
_entity.id
_entity.type
_entity.pdbx_description
1 polymer ?
#
loop_
_entity_poly.entity_id
_entity_poly.type
_entity_poly.pdbx_seq_one_letter_code
_entity_poly.pdbx_strand_id
1 'polypeptide(L)'
;MKSYWFLDREGGTGHALPHDQRILADRIKQLEGDKTAETPDWEYAVKCGFVKNRGEYLDLLHATAMALTAERIDEVSKVDHPELILMVKMLDEIDTVINLLSERSVEWYRALNPEFSRKSEMPRGRKLRDLMRDGSDEALGEILDEIEQLTKRRSTLSGKVSAKAAEHLPNCSALAGGLVAARLAAEAGGIR
;
A
#
# COMPACT_ATOMS: atom_id res chain seq x y z
N MET A 1 -5.45 -42.41 -0.74
CA MET A 1 -4.82 -42.13 -2.05
C MET A 1 -3.62 -41.25 -1.75
N LYS A 2 -2.42 -41.54 -2.23
CA LYS A 2 -1.26 -40.65 -2.00
C LYS A 2 -1.24 -39.67 -3.16
N SER A 3 -1.48 -38.39 -2.87
CA SER A 3 -1.51 -37.34 -3.88
C SER A 3 -0.29 -36.45 -3.68
N TYR A 4 0.45 -36.20 -4.77
CA TYR A 4 1.59 -35.28 -4.78
C TYR A 4 1.25 -34.08 -5.65
N TRP A 5 1.95 -32.96 -5.44
CA TRP A 5 1.72 -31.74 -6.22
C TRP A 5 2.00 -31.90 -7.72
N PHE A 6 2.74 -32.93 -8.12
CA PHE A 6 3.08 -33.25 -9.51
C PHE A 6 2.40 -34.50 -10.08
N LEU A 7 1.66 -35.27 -9.26
CA LEU A 7 1.12 -36.56 -9.67
C LEU A 7 -0.10 -36.98 -8.85
N ASP A 8 -1.11 -37.46 -9.55
CA ASP A 8 -2.27 -38.13 -8.95
C ASP A 8 -2.15 -39.64 -9.05
N ARG A 9 -2.30 -40.32 -7.91
CA ARG A 9 -2.26 -41.78 -7.83
C ARG A 9 -3.66 -42.37 -7.87
N GLU A 10 -4.28 -42.40 -9.05
CA GLU A 10 -5.46 -43.24 -9.30
C GLU A 10 -5.04 -44.61 -9.83
N GLY A 11 -5.46 -45.69 -9.16
CA GLY A 11 -5.53 -47.02 -9.78
C GLY A 11 -4.24 -47.66 -10.32
N GLY A 12 -3.05 -47.20 -9.94
CA GLY A 12 -1.77 -47.84 -10.33
C GLY A 12 -1.10 -47.25 -11.58
N THR A 13 -1.69 -46.23 -12.21
CA THR A 13 -1.06 -45.45 -13.28
C THR A 13 -1.00 -43.99 -12.85
N GLY A 14 0.19 -43.51 -12.50
CA GLY A 14 0.42 -42.10 -12.17
C GLY A 14 0.33 -41.26 -13.44
N HIS A 15 -0.63 -40.35 -13.50
CA HIS A 15 -0.68 -39.35 -14.57
C HIS A 15 0.19 -38.17 -14.13
N ALA A 16 1.33 -37.99 -14.81
CA ALA A 16 2.17 -36.80 -14.65
C ALA A 16 1.37 -35.58 -15.07
N LEU A 17 1.26 -34.59 -14.18
CA LEU A 17 0.68 -33.30 -14.55
C LEU A 17 1.59 -32.59 -15.57
N PRO A 18 1.05 -31.71 -16.42
CA PRO A 18 1.88 -30.86 -17.27
C PRO A 18 2.90 -30.08 -16.43
N HIS A 19 4.09 -29.80 -16.98
CA HIS A 19 5.08 -28.91 -16.37
C HIS A 19 4.66 -27.43 -16.47
N ASP A 20 3.38 -27.15 -16.27
CA ASP A 20 2.81 -25.82 -16.20
C ASP A 20 2.72 -25.40 -14.73
N GLN A 21 3.43 -24.34 -14.40
CA GLN A 21 3.53 -23.79 -13.05
C GLN A 21 2.16 -23.40 -12.48
N ARG A 22 1.19 -22.99 -13.33
CA ARG A 22 -0.16 -22.63 -12.89
C ARG A 22 -0.95 -23.84 -12.43
N ILE A 23 -0.93 -24.91 -13.22
CA ILE A 23 -1.61 -26.17 -12.90
C ILE A 23 -1.03 -26.78 -11.62
N LEU A 24 0.29 -26.72 -11.48
CA LEU A 24 0.99 -27.22 -10.30
C LEU A 24 0.69 -26.36 -9.05
N ALA A 25 0.59 -25.03 -9.20
CA ALA A 25 0.21 -24.11 -8.12
C ALA A 25 -1.25 -24.35 -7.66
N ASP A 26 -2.19 -24.50 -8.60
CA ASP A 26 -3.58 -24.84 -8.31
C ASP A 26 -3.69 -26.18 -7.59
N ARG A 27 -2.88 -27.17 -8.00
CA ARG A 27 -2.81 -28.47 -7.32
C ARG A 27 -2.31 -28.32 -5.89
N ILE A 28 -1.28 -27.51 -5.65
CA ILE A 28 -0.79 -27.23 -4.28
C ILE A 28 -1.92 -26.61 -3.43
N LYS A 29 -2.68 -25.65 -3.97
CA LYS A 29 -3.84 -25.06 -3.25
C LYS A 29 -4.90 -26.11 -2.89
N GLN A 30 -5.21 -27.03 -3.80
CA GLN A 30 -6.17 -28.11 -3.53
C GLN A 30 -5.68 -29.07 -2.43
N LEU A 31 -4.37 -29.30 -2.36
CA LEU A 31 -3.75 -30.20 -1.39
C LEU A 31 -3.53 -29.58 -0.01
N GLU A 32 -3.52 -28.24 0.14
CA GLU A 32 -3.34 -27.56 1.44
C GLU A 32 -4.42 -27.92 2.48
N GLY A 33 -5.62 -28.32 2.04
CA GLY A 33 -6.70 -28.80 2.91
C GLY A 33 -6.77 -30.32 3.07
N ASP A 34 -5.98 -31.08 2.31
CA ASP A 34 -6.02 -32.54 2.27
C ASP A 34 -4.94 -33.16 3.17
N LYS A 35 -5.37 -33.78 4.28
CA LYS A 35 -4.48 -34.45 5.24
C LYS A 35 -3.75 -35.67 4.68
N THR A 36 -4.06 -36.09 3.44
CA THR A 36 -3.42 -37.22 2.75
C THR A 36 -2.27 -36.82 1.83
N ALA A 37 -1.99 -35.51 1.69
CA ALA A 37 -0.85 -35.01 0.95
C ALA A 37 0.46 -35.34 1.69
N GLU A 38 1.38 -36.03 1.01
CA GLU A 38 2.71 -36.33 1.54
C GLU A 38 3.74 -35.31 1.04
N THR A 39 4.73 -34.97 1.86
CA THR A 39 5.90 -34.20 1.42
C THR A 39 6.71 -35.05 0.44
N PRO A 40 6.77 -34.67 -0.85
CA PRO A 40 7.44 -35.50 -1.84
C PRO A 40 8.96 -35.37 -1.77
N ASP A 41 9.62 -36.48 -2.07
CA ASP A 41 11.06 -36.56 -2.30
C ASP A 41 11.38 -36.49 -3.80
N TRP A 42 12.47 -35.80 -4.17
CA TRP A 42 12.93 -35.64 -5.55
C TRP A 42 13.26 -36.99 -6.20
N GLU A 43 13.71 -37.97 -5.41
CA GLU A 43 13.98 -39.32 -5.89
C GLU A 43 12.72 -40.01 -6.43
N TYR A 44 11.56 -39.72 -5.83
CA TYR A 44 10.29 -40.27 -6.27
C TYR A 44 9.83 -39.62 -7.58
N ALA A 45 10.00 -38.29 -7.70
CA ALA A 45 9.71 -37.57 -8.94
C ALA A 45 10.54 -38.10 -10.13
N VAL A 46 11.81 -38.45 -9.89
CA VAL A 46 12.67 -39.10 -10.90
C VAL A 46 12.22 -40.53 -11.22
N LYS A 47 11.89 -41.34 -10.20
CA LYS A 47 11.38 -42.72 -10.39
C LYS A 47 10.09 -42.77 -11.20
N CYS A 48 9.23 -41.75 -11.06
CA CYS A 48 7.98 -41.62 -11.79
C CYS A 48 8.15 -41.02 -13.20
N GLY A 49 9.38 -40.66 -13.61
CA GLY A 49 9.66 -40.05 -14.92
C GLY A 49 9.14 -38.62 -15.07
N PHE A 50 8.74 -37.97 -13.98
CA PHE A 50 8.27 -36.58 -13.99
C PHE A 50 9.42 -35.61 -14.24
N VAL A 51 10.60 -35.88 -13.68
CA VAL A 51 11.81 -35.05 -13.84
C VAL A 51 13.02 -35.93 -14.09
N LYS A 52 14.02 -35.41 -14.81
CA LYS A 52 15.22 -36.17 -15.21
C LYS A 52 16.26 -36.23 -14.09
N ASN A 53 16.31 -35.20 -13.25
CA ASN A 53 17.29 -35.08 -12.18
C ASN A 53 16.78 -34.15 -11.07
N ARG A 54 17.57 -34.07 -9.98
CA ARG A 54 17.30 -33.21 -8.83
C ARG A 54 17.25 -31.72 -9.18
N GLY A 55 18.04 -31.26 -10.15
CA GLY A 55 18.07 -29.86 -10.58
C GLY A 55 16.74 -29.44 -11.19
N GLU A 56 16.24 -30.22 -12.16
CA GLU A 56 14.95 -29.98 -12.80
C GLU A 56 13.79 -30.01 -11.79
N TYR A 57 13.86 -30.89 -10.79
CA TYR A 57 12.89 -30.90 -9.69
C TYR A 57 12.88 -29.59 -8.90
N LEU A 58 14.07 -29.11 -8.50
CA LEU A 58 14.19 -27.90 -7.70
C LEU A 58 13.79 -26.65 -8.48
N ASP A 59 14.15 -26.58 -9.77
CA ASP A 59 13.78 -25.46 -10.63
C ASP A 59 12.25 -25.38 -10.81
N LEU A 60 11.61 -26.53 -11.06
CA LEU A 60 10.16 -26.59 -11.22
C LEU A 60 9.43 -26.29 -9.91
N LEU A 61 9.93 -26.79 -8.78
CA LEU A 61 9.39 -26.48 -7.46
C LEU A 61 9.52 -24.99 -7.13
N HIS A 62 10.69 -24.41 -7.38
CA HIS A 62 10.94 -22.99 -7.14
C HIS A 62 10.01 -22.12 -7.99
N ALA A 63 9.91 -22.40 -9.29
CA ALA A 63 9.07 -21.63 -10.18
C ALA A 63 7.57 -21.73 -9.82
N THR A 64 7.11 -22.93 -9.46
CA THR A 64 5.73 -23.14 -8.99
C THR A 64 5.47 -22.40 -7.68
N ALA A 65 6.40 -22.45 -6.72
CA ALA A 65 6.29 -21.72 -5.47
C ALA A 65 6.28 -20.20 -5.68
N MET A 66 7.08 -19.68 -6.61
CA MET A 66 7.07 -18.26 -6.99
C MET A 66 5.74 -17.85 -7.63
N ALA A 67 5.20 -18.66 -8.54
CA ALA A 67 3.89 -18.40 -9.15
C ALA A 67 2.76 -18.37 -8.10
N LEU A 68 2.72 -19.36 -7.22
CA LEU A 68 1.75 -19.42 -6.12
C LEU A 68 1.89 -18.23 -5.16
N THR A 69 3.13 -17.85 -4.81
CA THR A 69 3.38 -16.71 -3.92
C THR A 69 2.93 -15.40 -4.57
N ALA A 70 3.26 -15.19 -5.86
CA ALA A 70 2.87 -14.00 -6.59
C ALA A 70 1.34 -13.85 -6.65
N GLU A 71 0.63 -14.95 -6.89
CA GLU A 71 -0.83 -14.96 -6.91
C GLU A 71 -1.45 -14.65 -5.54
N ARG A 72 -0.92 -15.23 -4.45
CA ARG A 72 -1.37 -14.91 -3.08
C ARG A 72 -1.14 -13.45 -2.73
N ILE A 73 0.00 -12.89 -3.12
CA ILE A 73 0.29 -11.47 -2.91
C ILE A 73 -0.72 -10.61 -3.69
N ASP A 74 -1.04 -10.98 -4.93
CA ASP A 74 -2.04 -10.26 -5.74
C ASP A 74 -3.44 -10.33 -5.09
N GLU A 75 -3.87 -11.51 -4.62
CA GLU A 75 -5.12 -11.70 -3.89
C GLU A 75 -5.19 -10.83 -2.61
N VAL A 76 -4.16 -10.87 -1.78
CA VAL A 76 -4.10 -10.07 -0.53
C VAL A 76 -4.05 -8.58 -0.84
N SER A 77 -3.30 -8.15 -1.86
CA SER A 77 -3.16 -6.74 -2.23
C SER A 77 -4.46 -6.12 -2.77
N LYS A 78 -5.37 -6.92 -3.31
CA LYS A 78 -6.70 -6.48 -3.75
C LYS A 78 -7.65 -6.28 -2.57
N VAL A 79 -7.48 -7.06 -1.51
CA VAL A 79 -8.32 -7.01 -0.31
C VAL A 79 -7.86 -5.88 0.62
N ASP A 80 -6.55 -5.72 0.82
CA ASP A 80 -5.97 -4.64 1.61
C ASP A 80 -6.04 -3.32 0.84
N HIS A 81 -7.14 -2.56 0.98
CA HIS A 81 -7.41 -1.28 0.30
C HIS A 81 -6.16 -0.35 0.24
N PRO A 82 -5.30 -0.46 -0.79
CA PRO A 82 -3.98 0.16 -0.75
C PRO A 82 -4.13 1.66 -1.01
N GLU A 83 -5.17 2.02 -1.74
CA GLU A 83 -5.54 3.39 -2.05
C GLU A 83 -5.87 4.20 -0.79
N LEU A 84 -6.61 3.66 0.18
CA LEU A 84 -6.96 4.42 1.39
C LEU A 84 -5.70 4.75 2.21
N ILE A 85 -4.80 3.78 2.36
CA ILE A 85 -3.52 3.96 3.05
C ILE A 85 -2.66 4.99 2.31
N LEU A 86 -2.56 4.88 0.99
CA LEU A 86 -1.83 5.85 0.16
C LEU A 86 -2.42 7.25 0.26
N MET A 87 -3.76 7.39 0.28
CA MET A 87 -4.41 8.68 0.43
C MET A 87 -4.13 9.31 1.80
N VAL A 88 -4.10 8.53 2.88
CA VAL A 88 -3.72 9.01 4.23
C VAL A 88 -2.27 9.47 4.24
N LYS A 89 -1.34 8.66 3.71
CA LYS A 89 0.07 9.05 3.60
C LYS A 89 0.24 10.34 2.81
N MET A 90 -0.43 10.47 1.66
CA MET A 90 -0.42 11.69 0.86
C MET A 90 -0.97 12.91 1.62
N LEU A 91 -1.98 12.73 2.47
CA LEU A 91 -2.51 13.80 3.29
C LEU A 91 -1.47 14.32 4.28
N ASP A 92 -0.74 13.41 4.93
CA ASP A 92 0.30 13.75 5.92
C ASP A 92 1.53 14.40 5.24
N GLU A 93 1.89 13.96 4.04
CA GLU A 93 2.94 14.59 3.22
C GLU A 93 2.56 16.02 2.81
N ILE A 94 1.31 16.23 2.37
CA ILE A 94 0.83 17.58 2.03
C ILE A 94 0.85 18.49 3.26
N ASP A 95 0.44 18.00 4.43
CA ASP A 95 0.51 18.77 5.68
C ASP A 95 1.97 19.17 6.01
N THR A 96 2.91 18.25 5.83
CA THR A 96 4.34 18.51 6.03
C THR A 96 4.87 19.58 5.07
N VAL A 97 4.54 19.48 3.79
CA VAL A 97 4.95 20.47 2.77
C VAL A 97 4.34 21.85 3.03
N ILE A 98 3.05 21.92 3.37
CA ILE A 98 2.38 23.19 3.71
C ILE A 98 3.09 23.88 4.88
N ASN A 99 3.43 23.13 5.93
CA ASN A 99 4.11 23.67 7.10
C ASN A 99 5.49 24.19 6.73
N LEU A 100 6.30 23.38 6.05
CA LEU A 100 7.64 23.77 5.62
C LEU A 100 7.62 25.04 4.76
N LEU A 101 6.78 25.07 3.73
CA LEU A 101 6.70 26.23 2.84
C LEU A 101 6.18 27.47 3.57
N SER A 102 5.23 27.32 4.50
CA SER A 102 4.74 28.43 5.32
C SER A 102 5.84 29.02 6.20
N GLU A 103 6.64 28.18 6.84
CA GLU A 103 7.76 28.63 7.68
C GLU A 103 8.83 29.36 6.85
N ARG A 104 9.22 28.80 5.69
CA ARG A 104 10.20 29.44 4.80
C ARG A 104 9.69 30.75 4.21
N SER A 105 8.40 30.82 3.89
CA SER A 105 7.77 32.07 3.43
C SER A 105 7.82 33.16 4.50
N VAL A 106 7.59 32.81 5.76
CA VAL A 106 7.69 33.76 6.89
C VAL A 106 9.13 34.24 7.08
N GLU A 107 10.11 33.35 6.95
CA GLU A 107 11.53 33.74 7.02
C GLU A 107 11.93 34.69 5.88
N TRP A 108 11.54 34.38 4.64
CA TRP A 108 11.78 35.26 3.49
C TRP A 108 11.10 36.62 3.69
N TYR A 109 9.82 36.63 4.08
CA TYR A 109 9.10 37.88 4.33
C TYR A 109 9.79 38.77 5.36
N ARG A 110 10.32 38.18 6.45
CA ARG A 110 11.09 38.91 7.47
C ARG A 110 12.39 39.50 6.93
N ALA A 111 13.04 38.82 5.99
CA ALA A 111 14.25 39.34 5.36
C ALA A 111 13.94 40.57 4.48
N LEU A 112 12.78 40.58 3.80
CA LEU A 112 12.29 41.72 3.03
C LEU A 112 11.79 42.87 3.92
N ASN A 113 11.24 42.55 5.08
CA ASN A 113 10.59 43.50 6.00
C ASN A 113 11.24 43.45 7.40
N PRO A 114 12.41 44.08 7.62
CA PRO A 114 13.11 44.04 8.93
C PRO A 114 12.32 44.62 10.11
N GLU A 115 11.43 45.60 9.85
CA GLU A 115 10.52 46.19 10.84
C GLU A 115 9.43 45.20 11.32
N PHE A 116 9.22 44.12 10.56
CA PHE A 116 8.36 43.01 10.91
C PHE A 116 9.07 42.09 11.93
N SER A 117 9.41 42.64 13.11
CA SER A 117 10.20 41.96 14.14
C SER A 117 9.40 41.67 15.43
N ARG A 118 9.30 40.36 15.71
CA ARG A 118 9.13 39.58 16.97
C ARG A 118 8.14 40.00 18.07
N LYS A 119 7.67 41.25 18.15
CA LYS A 119 6.82 41.75 19.26
C LYS A 119 5.33 41.68 18.99
N SER A 120 4.90 41.60 17.73
CA SER A 120 3.50 41.39 17.39
C SER A 120 3.15 39.91 17.53
N GLU A 121 2.02 39.59 18.17
CA GLU A 121 1.41 38.28 18.03
C GLU A 121 1.17 38.04 16.55
N MET A 122 1.97 37.15 15.96
CA MET A 122 1.83 36.78 14.57
C MET A 122 0.48 36.09 14.41
N PRO A 123 -0.40 36.59 13.53
CA PRO A 123 -1.58 35.83 13.14
C PRO A 123 -1.14 34.46 12.63
N ARG A 124 -1.99 33.44 12.74
CA ARG A 124 -1.70 32.09 12.22
C ARG A 124 -2.57 31.80 11.00
N GLY A 125 -2.08 30.90 10.15
CA GLY A 125 -2.83 30.40 9.00
C GLY A 125 -3.14 31.49 7.97
N ARG A 126 -4.41 31.60 7.57
CA ARG A 126 -4.84 32.49 6.47
C ARG A 126 -4.49 33.96 6.73
N LYS A 127 -4.79 34.47 7.93
CA LYS A 127 -4.53 35.88 8.29
C LYS A 127 -3.06 36.27 8.15
N LEU A 128 -2.14 35.33 8.41
CA LEU A 128 -0.71 35.58 8.23
C LEU A 128 -0.34 35.73 6.77
N ARG A 129 -0.87 34.84 5.93
CA ARG A 129 -0.62 34.88 4.48
C ARG A 129 -1.21 36.13 3.85
N ASP A 130 -2.42 36.51 4.25
CA ASP A 130 -3.08 37.73 3.78
C ASP A 130 -2.23 38.97 4.13
N LEU A 131 -1.71 39.04 5.36
CA LEU A 131 -0.81 40.11 5.77
C LEU A 131 0.50 40.12 4.97
N MET A 132 1.09 38.95 4.77
CA MET A 132 2.36 38.84 4.05
C MET A 132 2.22 39.22 2.57
N ARG A 133 1.05 38.99 1.97
CA ARG A 133 0.77 39.32 0.57
C ARG A 133 0.89 40.82 0.28
N ASP A 134 0.50 41.66 1.23
CA ASP A 134 0.51 43.13 1.04
C ASP A 134 1.93 43.71 1.07
N GLY A 135 2.91 42.99 1.64
CA GLY A 135 4.30 43.45 1.79
C GLY A 135 5.34 42.54 1.12
N SER A 136 4.91 41.58 0.31
CA SER A 136 5.79 40.64 -0.40
C SER A 136 6.18 41.13 -1.79
N ASP A 137 7.32 40.66 -2.29
CA ASP A 137 7.62 40.74 -3.73
C ASP A 137 6.74 39.75 -4.53
N GLU A 138 6.77 39.86 -5.86
CA GLU A 138 5.96 39.03 -6.75
C GLU A 138 6.24 37.54 -6.56
N ALA A 139 7.52 37.16 -6.43
CA ALA A 139 7.93 35.76 -6.28
C ALA A 139 7.44 35.12 -4.97
N LEU A 140 7.53 35.83 -3.85
CA LEU A 140 6.98 35.36 -2.58
C LEU A 140 5.44 35.32 -2.62
N GLY A 141 4.82 36.26 -3.35
CA GLY A 141 3.38 36.25 -3.60
C GLY A 141 2.88 34.97 -4.27
N GLU A 142 3.58 34.52 -5.32
CA GLU A 142 3.29 33.25 -6.03
C GLU A 142 3.34 32.05 -5.07
N ILE A 143 4.41 31.95 -4.26
CA ILE A 143 4.57 30.87 -3.26
C ILE A 143 3.40 30.84 -2.26
N LEU A 144 2.96 32.02 -1.79
CA LEU A 144 1.81 32.11 -0.89
C LEU A 144 0.52 31.61 -1.55
N ASP A 145 0.35 31.85 -2.86
CA ASP A 145 -0.76 31.31 -3.64
C ASP A 145 -0.69 29.81 -3.81
N GLU A 146 0.49 29.24 -4.07
CA GLU A 146 0.66 27.79 -4.12
C GLU A 146 0.35 27.12 -2.78
N ILE A 147 0.79 27.70 -1.66
CA ILE A 147 0.45 27.21 -0.31
C ILE A 147 -1.07 27.22 -0.10
N GLU A 148 -1.76 28.27 -0.55
CA GLU A 148 -3.22 28.34 -0.47
C GLU A 148 -3.90 27.25 -1.32
N GLN A 149 -3.42 27.04 -2.55
CA GLN A 149 -3.91 25.97 -3.41
C GLN A 149 -3.68 24.58 -2.80
N LEU A 150 -2.50 24.32 -2.23
CA LEU A 150 -2.20 23.07 -1.51
C LEU A 150 -3.13 22.88 -0.32
N THR A 151 -3.40 23.93 0.46
CA THR A 151 -4.33 23.87 1.60
C THR A 151 -5.76 23.50 1.15
N LYS A 152 -6.22 24.04 0.02
CA LYS A 152 -7.51 23.68 -0.58
C LYS A 152 -7.52 22.21 -1.03
N ARG A 153 -6.50 21.76 -1.76
CA ARG A 153 -6.36 20.37 -2.24
C ARG A 153 -6.29 19.37 -1.09
N ARG A 154 -5.57 19.71 -0.01
CA ARG A 154 -5.52 18.95 1.25
C ARG A 154 -6.92 18.73 1.82
N SER A 155 -7.72 19.78 1.87
CA SER A 155 -9.09 19.73 2.40
C SER A 155 -9.99 18.83 1.54
N THR A 156 -9.87 18.92 0.22
CA THR A 156 -10.57 18.02 -0.71
C THR A 156 -10.14 16.56 -0.54
N LEU A 157 -8.83 16.28 -0.41
CA LEU A 157 -8.33 14.93 -0.17
C LEU A 157 -8.81 14.38 1.16
N SER A 158 -8.78 15.19 2.22
CA SER A 158 -9.31 14.85 3.55
C SER A 158 -10.78 14.44 3.50
N GLY A 159 -11.61 15.16 2.74
CA GLY A 159 -13.00 14.77 2.50
C GLY A 159 -13.14 13.42 1.78
N LYS A 160 -12.34 13.19 0.74
CA LYS A 160 -12.31 11.90 0.02
C LYS A 160 -11.87 10.73 0.90
N VAL A 161 -10.82 10.93 1.71
CA VAL A 161 -10.35 9.95 2.70
C VAL A 161 -11.48 9.59 3.67
N SER A 162 -12.14 10.60 4.23
CA SER A 162 -13.22 10.38 5.19
C SER A 162 -14.42 9.63 4.57
N ALA A 163 -14.77 9.94 3.32
CA ALA A 163 -15.86 9.25 2.63
C ALA A 163 -15.52 7.77 2.35
N LYS A 164 -14.30 7.50 1.84
CA LYS A 164 -13.82 6.14 1.59
C LYS A 164 -13.67 5.32 2.87
N ALA A 165 -13.26 5.95 3.97
CA ALA A 165 -13.25 5.31 5.27
C ALA A 165 -14.65 4.99 5.79
N ALA A 166 -15.66 5.84 5.52
CA ALA A 166 -17.04 5.52 5.90
C ALA A 166 -17.61 4.33 5.09
N GLU A 167 -17.17 4.16 3.85
CA GLU A 167 -17.54 3.03 2.99
C GLU A 167 -16.92 1.71 3.48
N HIS A 168 -15.61 1.68 3.73
CA HIS A 168 -14.88 0.44 4.07
C HIS A 168 -14.79 0.16 5.58
N LEU A 169 -14.88 1.20 6.42
CA LEU A 169 -14.77 1.12 7.88
C LEU A 169 -15.97 1.81 8.56
N PRO A 170 -17.23 1.41 8.28
CA PRO A 170 -18.42 2.11 8.76
C PRO A 170 -18.48 2.17 10.29
N ASN A 171 -18.15 1.08 10.98
CA ASN A 171 -18.19 1.00 12.44
C ASN A 171 -17.14 1.91 13.09
N CYS A 172 -15.89 1.87 12.60
CA CYS A 172 -14.82 2.73 13.12
C CYS A 172 -15.08 4.21 12.80
N SER A 173 -15.58 4.49 11.59
CA SER A 173 -15.92 5.85 11.16
C SER A 173 -17.08 6.44 11.97
N ALA A 174 -18.06 5.63 12.34
CA ALA A 174 -19.16 6.06 13.21
C ALA A 174 -18.68 6.40 14.63
N LEU A 175 -17.64 5.73 15.14
CA LEU A 175 -17.11 5.94 16.49
C LEU A 175 -16.11 7.10 16.59
N ALA A 176 -15.17 7.18 15.64
CA ALA A 176 -14.03 8.10 15.73
C ALA A 176 -14.02 9.19 14.65
N GLY A 177 -14.94 9.12 13.68
CA GLY A 177 -14.90 9.93 12.45
C GLY A 177 -14.03 9.30 11.37
N GLY A 178 -14.39 9.50 10.11
CA GLY A 178 -13.76 8.82 8.97
C GLY A 178 -12.26 9.11 8.82
N LEU A 179 -11.81 10.32 9.16
CA LEU A 179 -10.38 10.66 9.08
C LEU A 179 -9.53 9.88 10.11
N VAL A 180 -10.03 9.75 11.34
CA VAL A 180 -9.34 9.02 12.40
C VAL A 180 -9.38 7.52 12.11
N ALA A 181 -10.52 7.01 11.66
CA ALA A 181 -10.65 5.62 11.23
C ALA A 181 -9.66 5.27 10.11
N ALA A 182 -9.52 6.13 9.09
CA ALA A 182 -8.56 5.94 8.01
C ALA A 182 -7.11 5.89 8.51
N ARG A 183 -6.74 6.79 9.43
CA ARG A 183 -5.39 6.83 10.01
C ARG A 183 -5.07 5.59 10.85
N LEU A 184 -6.03 5.10 11.64
CA LEU A 184 -5.87 3.86 12.40
C LEU A 184 -5.64 2.66 11.47
N ALA A 185 -6.39 2.58 10.37
CA ALA A 185 -6.20 1.52 9.37
C ALA A 185 -4.84 1.63 8.65
N ALA A 186 -4.40 2.84 8.34
CA ALA A 186 -3.09 3.07 7.74
C ALA A 186 -1.94 2.68 8.68
N GLU A 187 -2.07 2.97 9.97
CA GLU A 187 -1.09 2.59 11.00
C GLU A 187 -1.08 1.07 11.26
N ALA A 188 -2.24 0.42 11.21
CA ALA A 188 -2.37 -1.03 11.30
C ALA A 188 -1.80 -1.77 10.07
N GLY A 189 -1.50 -1.05 8.98
CA GLY A 189 -0.90 -1.59 7.77
C GLY A 189 -1.87 -2.25 6.79
N GLY A 190 -3.19 -2.17 7.03
CA GLY A 190 -4.19 -2.87 6.23
C GLY A 190 -5.54 -2.97 6.92
N ILE A 191 -6.56 -3.32 6.14
CA ILE A 191 -7.90 -3.67 6.65
C ILE A 191 -8.11 -5.12 6.21
N ARG A 192 -8.02 -6.04 7.17
CA ARG A 192 -8.27 -7.48 6.93
C ARG A 192 -9.74 -7.80 6.95
#